data_AF-A0A933UGC1-F1
#
_entry.id   AF-A0A933UGC1-F1
#
_cell.length_a   1.000
_cell.length_b   1.000
_cell.length_c   1.000
_cell.angle_alpha   90.00
_cell.angle_beta   90.00
_cell.angle_gamma   90.00
#
_symmetry.space_group_name_H-M   'P 1'
#
loop_
_entity.id
_entity.type
_entity.pdbx_description
1 polymer ?
#
loop_
_entity_poly.entity_id
_entity_poly.type
_entity_poly.pdbx_seq_one_letter_code
_entity_poly.pdbx_strand_id
1 'polypeptide(L)'
;MNTSSSPSFWNLFAPIQPAPSRPPALAAWFTPARAHAEPPPCTLHFDPDHVFWALQDLPVLEARTHFLILGVIGSGKTVTIQLFLQSIAPRFCLGAPTPEQLIVFDAKGDMVSLLDALGLPPSAGQVWLLNPFDARSAVWHLSEGVRTPALARFLAQLIVPEEKHSSAPYFTDAARELIFATVLALNHTAPLRWTLRDLLCALDSLESIAAVTARHPRAHQLAARILGDDKHAPSVLSTLATKIGPLESVAALWHTNTSGRRLSIERFLAEPGVLILGHDPVLRDSFWPINALLLKALTQEILRRPNTPDVRHWFVLDEFRAMQRVECIHDLLNLGRSKGASVLLGVQSLEGLIEVYGEQVAHDLLSQCAHKVLLRAGGPKTAEWAERFFGKVRRLENVVTHSWGPGGHSVSVQQALQERALFLGSFFLDLPLPRPGQTYVAVCDVPSRQCIAILRRPFDDLLAWCRRPSGVPNVVPRSDEDQVLLSWTLEEQKFFCGGLPPVRPQPATTQLVLPGTDGTNVSLPSRRREH
;
A
#
# COMPACT_ATOMS: atom_id res chain seq x y z
N MET A 1 47.89 42.16 -32.45
CA MET A 1 47.03 41.05 -32.88
C MET A 1 47.44 39.80 -32.13
N ASN A 2 46.75 39.45 -31.04
CA ASN A 2 46.04 38.17 -30.91
C ASN A 2 45.46 38.07 -29.49
N THR A 3 44.18 37.77 -29.48
CA THR A 3 43.24 37.78 -28.37
C THR A 3 43.37 36.56 -27.47
N SER A 4 43.13 36.78 -26.19
CA SER A 4 42.83 35.77 -25.17
C SER A 4 41.68 34.85 -25.61
N SER A 5 41.85 33.54 -25.47
CA SER A 5 40.74 32.57 -25.51
C SER A 5 40.64 31.87 -24.16
N SER A 6 39.64 32.25 -23.37
CA SER A 6 39.16 31.48 -22.22
C SER A 6 38.71 30.08 -22.67
N PRO A 7 38.92 29.02 -21.87
CA PRO A 7 38.44 27.69 -22.24
C PRO A 7 36.90 27.67 -22.19
N SER A 8 36.27 27.20 -23.27
CA SER A 8 34.80 27.10 -23.34
C SER A 8 34.29 26.02 -22.40
N PHE A 9 33.09 26.26 -21.83
CA PHE A 9 32.30 25.38 -20.96
C PHE A 9 32.19 23.91 -21.45
N TRP A 10 32.37 23.68 -22.75
CA TRP A 10 32.26 22.35 -23.38
C TRP A 10 33.50 21.45 -23.23
N ASN A 11 34.65 22.00 -22.81
CA ASN A 11 35.88 21.22 -22.67
C ASN A 11 35.94 20.34 -21.40
N LEU A 12 34.88 20.34 -20.57
CA LEU A 12 34.75 19.53 -19.35
C LEU A 12 34.15 18.13 -19.58
N PHE A 13 33.64 17.85 -20.78
CA PHE A 13 33.19 16.51 -21.15
C PHE A 13 34.36 15.75 -21.77
N ALA A 14 34.85 14.72 -21.08
CA ALA A 14 35.92 13.82 -21.50
C ALA A 14 35.76 13.37 -22.97
N PRO A 15 36.86 13.03 -23.69
CA PRO A 15 36.79 12.62 -25.08
C PRO A 15 35.81 11.44 -25.20
N ILE A 16 34.78 11.66 -26.02
CA ILE A 16 33.75 10.70 -26.40
C ILE A 16 34.47 9.41 -26.79
N GLN A 17 34.35 8.36 -25.97
CA GLN A 17 34.62 7.01 -26.47
C GLN A 17 33.72 6.82 -27.69
N PRO A 18 34.25 6.34 -28.82
CA PRO A 18 33.46 6.21 -30.03
C PRO A 18 32.23 5.36 -29.70
N ALA A 19 31.05 5.94 -29.92
CA ALA A 19 29.79 5.22 -29.80
C ALA A 19 29.90 3.91 -30.61
N PRO A 20 29.40 2.77 -30.10
CA PRO A 20 29.41 1.54 -30.87
C PRO A 20 28.75 1.80 -32.23
N SER A 21 29.48 1.52 -33.30
CA SER A 21 29.17 1.94 -34.68
C SER A 21 27.99 1.19 -35.33
N ARG A 22 27.05 0.68 -34.53
CA ARG A 22 25.83 0.02 -34.99
C ARG A 22 24.74 0.13 -33.91
N PRO A 23 23.50 0.53 -34.24
CA PRO A 23 22.38 0.23 -33.36
C PRO A 23 22.34 -1.29 -33.14
N PRO A 24 22.01 -1.78 -31.93
CA PRO A 24 21.89 -3.22 -31.70
C PRO A 24 20.92 -3.80 -32.73
N ALA A 25 21.39 -4.77 -33.52
CA ALA A 25 20.55 -5.52 -34.44
C ALA A 25 19.35 -6.09 -33.65
N LEU A 26 18.20 -6.30 -34.29
CA LEU A 26 17.04 -6.98 -33.68
C LEU A 26 17.43 -8.24 -32.88
N ALA A 27 18.46 -8.97 -33.33
CA ALA A 27 19.02 -10.13 -32.66
C ALA A 27 19.75 -9.88 -31.32
N ALA A 28 20.07 -8.63 -30.97
CA ALA A 28 20.64 -8.26 -29.67
C ALA A 28 19.56 -7.97 -28.61
N TRP A 29 18.30 -7.80 -29.04
CA TRP A 29 17.13 -7.67 -28.16
C TRP A 29 16.60 -9.04 -27.72
N PHE A 30 16.87 -10.06 -28.52
CA PHE A 30 16.72 -11.45 -28.16
C PHE A 30 18.07 -11.88 -27.60
N THR A 31 18.24 -11.94 -26.30
CA THR A 31 19.39 -12.66 -25.75
C THR A 31 19.17 -14.14 -26.08
N PRO A 32 19.92 -14.79 -27.00
CA PRO A 32 20.00 -16.24 -26.93
C PRO A 32 20.66 -16.53 -25.58
N ALA A 33 20.10 -17.45 -24.81
CA ALA A 33 20.75 -17.98 -23.61
C ALA A 33 22.17 -18.43 -24.02
N ARG A 34 23.17 -17.58 -23.79
CA ARG A 34 24.55 -17.95 -24.08
C ARG A 34 24.91 -18.99 -23.04
N ALA A 35 25.26 -20.18 -23.51
CA ALA A 35 25.66 -21.34 -22.74
C ALA A 35 27.02 -21.15 -22.03
N HIS A 36 27.18 -20.08 -21.26
CA HIS A 36 27.95 -20.14 -20.03
C HIS A 36 26.94 -20.55 -18.96
N ALA A 37 27.26 -21.55 -18.14
CA ALA A 37 26.44 -21.87 -16.99
C ALA A 37 26.41 -20.62 -16.10
N GLU A 38 25.38 -19.79 -16.26
CA GLU A 38 25.15 -18.66 -15.37
C GLU A 38 25.08 -19.24 -13.95
N PRO A 39 25.73 -18.59 -12.96
CA PRO A 39 25.57 -18.99 -11.58
C PRO A 39 24.07 -19.07 -11.27
N PRO A 40 23.65 -20.01 -10.39
CA PRO A 40 22.25 -20.09 -10.00
C PRO A 40 21.80 -18.70 -9.55
N PRO A 41 20.60 -18.22 -9.86
CA PRO A 41 20.16 -16.87 -9.46
C PRO A 41 20.20 -16.70 -7.93
N CYS A 42 20.33 -15.46 -7.46
CA CYS A 42 20.36 -15.13 -6.02
C CYS A 42 19.00 -15.34 -5.30
N THR A 43 17.97 -15.76 -6.04
CA THR A 43 16.68 -16.23 -5.47
C THR A 43 16.76 -17.68 -4.97
N LEU A 44 17.73 -18.47 -5.45
CA LEU A 44 17.96 -19.86 -5.02
C LEU A 44 19.03 -19.97 -3.93
N HIS A 45 19.93 -18.99 -3.86
CA HIS A 45 20.98 -18.88 -2.85
C HIS A 45 21.13 -17.41 -2.45
N PHE A 46 21.30 -17.12 -1.17
CA PHE A 46 21.38 -15.72 -0.72
C PHE A 46 22.71 -15.07 -1.11
N ASP A 47 22.63 -13.89 -1.74
CA ASP A 47 23.77 -13.02 -2.02
C ASP A 47 23.48 -11.61 -1.45
N PRO A 48 24.25 -11.12 -0.46
CA PRO A 48 24.04 -9.80 0.15
C PRO A 48 24.33 -8.62 -0.79
N ASP A 49 25.04 -8.83 -1.90
CA ASP A 49 25.39 -7.78 -2.85
C ASP A 49 24.40 -7.72 -4.03
N HIS A 50 23.46 -8.66 -4.11
CA HIS A 50 22.51 -8.76 -5.21
C HIS A 50 21.04 -8.80 -4.77
N VAL A 51 20.16 -8.49 -5.71
CA VAL A 51 18.70 -8.64 -5.65
C VAL A 51 18.21 -9.23 -6.97
N PHE A 52 17.23 -10.13 -6.91
CA PHE A 52 16.69 -10.77 -8.09
C PHE A 52 15.55 -9.95 -8.67
N TRP A 53 15.72 -9.45 -9.91
CA TRP A 53 14.69 -8.67 -10.59
C TRP A 53 14.75 -8.88 -12.10
N ALA A 54 13.60 -8.91 -12.77
CA ALA A 54 13.52 -9.12 -14.23
C ALA A 54 14.35 -10.34 -14.69
N LEU A 55 14.18 -11.48 -14.01
CA LEU A 55 14.87 -12.75 -14.27
C LEU A 55 16.41 -12.70 -14.27
N GLN A 56 17.01 -11.73 -13.59
CA GLN A 56 18.46 -11.57 -13.48
C GLN A 56 18.84 -11.03 -12.10
N ASP A 57 20.10 -11.25 -11.72
CA ASP A 57 20.67 -10.68 -10.49
C ASP A 57 21.13 -9.24 -10.77
N LEU A 58 20.66 -8.28 -9.98
CA LEU A 58 21.05 -6.88 -10.02
C LEU A 58 21.85 -6.51 -8.78
N PRO A 59 22.83 -5.60 -8.87
CA PRO A 59 23.49 -5.07 -7.68
C PRO A 59 22.46 -4.48 -6.71
N VAL A 60 22.59 -4.77 -5.41
CA VAL A 60 21.60 -4.37 -4.39
C VAL A 60 21.36 -2.86 -4.36
N LEU A 61 22.38 -2.05 -4.69
CA LEU A 61 22.28 -0.59 -4.75
C LEU A 61 21.24 -0.10 -5.77
N GLU A 62 20.93 -0.89 -6.80
CA GLU A 62 19.89 -0.59 -7.78
C GLU A 62 18.48 -0.59 -7.16
N ALA A 63 18.29 -1.24 -6.02
CA ALA A 63 17.00 -1.24 -5.34
C ALA A 63 16.57 0.15 -4.86
N ARG A 64 17.51 1.08 -4.69
CA ARG A 64 17.25 2.46 -4.27
C ARG A 64 16.53 3.29 -5.34
N THR A 65 16.43 2.79 -6.57
CA THR A 65 15.68 3.46 -7.67
C THR A 65 14.31 2.86 -7.91
N HIS A 66 13.83 2.02 -6.99
CA HIS A 66 12.49 1.46 -6.94
C HIS A 66 12.14 0.55 -8.14
N PHE A 67 11.08 -0.22 -7.96
CA PHE A 67 10.66 -1.29 -8.85
C PHE A 67 9.15 -1.19 -9.13
N LEU A 68 8.74 -1.48 -10.36
CA LEU A 68 7.34 -1.52 -10.78
C LEU A 68 7.04 -2.81 -11.51
N ILE A 69 5.96 -3.47 -11.13
CA ILE A 69 5.34 -4.57 -11.88
C ILE A 69 3.96 -4.11 -12.33
N LEU A 70 3.72 -4.12 -13.64
CA LEU A 70 2.43 -3.76 -14.22
C LEU A 70 1.87 -4.93 -15.04
N GLY A 71 0.64 -5.36 -14.75
CA GLY A 71 -0.06 -6.34 -15.58
C GLY A 71 -1.31 -6.92 -14.93
N VAL A 72 -2.14 -7.62 -15.69
CA VAL A 72 -3.44 -8.16 -15.23
C VAL A 72 -3.32 -9.26 -14.17
N ILE A 73 -4.47 -9.61 -13.57
CA ILE A 73 -4.59 -10.81 -12.73
C ILE A 73 -4.16 -12.04 -13.55
N GLY A 74 -3.38 -12.92 -12.93
CA GLY A 74 -2.86 -14.13 -13.58
C GLY A 74 -1.68 -13.90 -14.54
N SER A 75 -1.17 -12.68 -14.70
CA SER A 75 -0.05 -12.41 -15.62
C SER A 75 1.33 -12.84 -15.10
N GLY A 76 1.41 -13.35 -13.87
CA GLY A 76 2.66 -13.78 -13.22
C GLY A 76 3.26 -12.78 -12.22
N LYS A 77 2.54 -11.70 -11.86
CA LYS A 77 3.01 -10.70 -10.86
C LYS A 77 3.45 -11.34 -9.54
N THR A 78 2.61 -12.19 -8.95
CA THR A 78 2.90 -12.84 -7.66
C THR A 78 4.20 -13.65 -7.72
N VAL A 79 4.45 -14.38 -8.82
CA VAL A 79 5.71 -15.12 -9.02
C VAL A 79 6.92 -14.18 -9.05
N THR A 80 6.80 -13.05 -9.77
CA THR A 80 7.89 -12.04 -9.79
C THR A 80 8.14 -11.44 -8.40
N ILE A 81 7.09 -11.09 -7.66
CA ILE A 81 7.21 -10.57 -6.27
C ILE A 81 7.84 -11.62 -5.35
N GLN A 82 7.42 -12.88 -5.48
CA GLN A 82 7.92 -13.98 -4.68
C GLN A 82 9.42 -14.22 -4.91
N LEU A 83 9.87 -14.27 -6.17
CA LEU A 83 11.28 -14.46 -6.48
C LEU A 83 12.13 -13.27 -6.00
N PHE A 84 11.59 -12.06 -6.06
CA PHE A 84 12.20 -10.86 -5.48
C PHE A 84 12.33 -11.00 -3.95
N LEU A 85 11.23 -11.31 -3.24
CA LEU A 85 11.22 -11.52 -1.79
C LEU A 85 12.21 -12.61 -1.36
N GLN A 86 12.27 -13.73 -2.09
CA GLN A 86 13.23 -14.81 -1.86
C GLN A 86 14.68 -14.33 -1.87
N SER A 87 15.02 -13.40 -2.77
CA SER A 87 16.39 -12.88 -2.86
C SER A 87 16.78 -11.93 -1.72
N ILE A 88 15.80 -11.37 -1.01
CA ILE A 88 16.04 -10.38 0.06
C ILE A 88 15.66 -10.87 1.46
N ALA A 89 14.86 -11.92 1.59
CA ALA A 89 14.33 -12.38 2.88
C ALA A 89 15.39 -12.60 3.98
N PRO A 90 16.57 -13.20 3.69
CA PRO A 90 17.60 -13.40 4.72
C PRO A 90 18.14 -12.11 5.35
N ARG A 91 17.97 -10.95 4.70
CA ARG A 91 18.37 -9.63 5.21
C ARG A 91 17.58 -9.20 6.44
N PHE A 92 16.37 -9.74 6.61
CA PHE A 92 15.45 -9.38 7.69
C PHE A 92 15.51 -10.35 8.88
N CYS A 93 16.36 -11.36 8.79
CA CYS A 93 16.60 -12.30 9.88
C CYS A 93 17.43 -11.65 11.00
N LEU A 94 17.20 -12.09 12.24
CA LEU A 94 18.03 -11.67 13.37
C LEU A 94 19.49 -12.08 13.14
N GLY A 95 20.42 -11.21 13.54
CA GLY A 95 21.86 -11.42 13.34
C GLY A 95 22.42 -10.89 12.02
N ALA A 96 21.59 -10.29 11.16
CA ALA A 96 22.07 -9.55 9.99
C ALA A 96 23.04 -8.42 10.43
N PRO A 97 24.16 -8.21 9.72
CA PRO A 97 25.19 -7.23 10.11
C PRO A 97 24.67 -5.79 10.06
N THR A 98 23.73 -5.52 9.16
CA THR A 98 23.06 -4.23 8.99
C THR A 98 21.56 -4.40 9.22
N PRO A 99 20.93 -3.61 10.12
CA PRO A 99 19.50 -3.73 10.35
C PRO A 99 18.70 -3.16 9.17
N GLU A 100 18.12 -4.06 8.37
CA GLU A 100 17.21 -3.76 7.27
C GLU A 100 15.78 -4.13 7.66
N GLN A 101 14.81 -3.34 7.18
CA GLN A 101 13.40 -3.56 7.45
C GLN A 101 12.65 -3.86 6.16
N LEU A 102 11.74 -4.84 6.22
CA LEU A 102 10.76 -5.11 5.18
C LEU A 102 9.38 -4.66 5.64
N ILE A 103 8.71 -3.84 4.85
CA ILE A 103 7.33 -3.44 5.04
C ILE A 103 6.54 -4.06 3.89
N VAL A 104 5.59 -4.93 4.21
CA VAL A 104 4.76 -5.59 3.21
C VAL A 104 3.31 -5.17 3.40
N PHE A 105 2.66 -4.79 2.29
CA PHE A 105 1.21 -4.69 2.25
C PHE A 105 0.65 -5.95 1.61
N ASP A 106 -0.05 -6.76 2.39
CA ASP A 106 -0.58 -8.06 1.99
C ASP A 106 -2.06 -7.96 1.61
N ALA A 107 -2.34 -7.54 0.38
CA ALA A 107 -3.72 -7.40 -0.10
C ALA A 107 -4.44 -8.75 -0.30
N LYS A 108 -3.70 -9.83 -0.53
CA LYS A 108 -4.26 -11.15 -0.88
C LYS A 108 -4.31 -12.11 0.32
N GLY A 109 -3.63 -11.80 1.41
CA GLY A 109 -3.56 -12.64 2.59
C GLY A 109 -2.73 -13.91 2.36
N ASP A 110 -1.72 -13.88 1.48
CA ASP A 110 -0.86 -15.02 1.17
C ASP A 110 0.60 -14.83 1.64
N MET A 111 0.92 -13.65 2.18
CA MET A 111 2.29 -13.30 2.51
C MET A 111 2.84 -14.03 3.74
N VAL A 112 1.98 -14.35 4.72
CA VAL A 112 2.41 -14.98 5.98
C VAL A 112 3.03 -16.36 5.74
N SER A 113 2.33 -17.24 5.01
CA SER A 113 2.83 -18.58 4.67
C SER A 113 4.05 -18.54 3.74
N LEU A 114 4.14 -17.52 2.87
CA LEU A 114 5.31 -17.30 2.04
C LEU A 114 6.52 -16.91 2.89
N LEU A 115 6.42 -15.87 3.73
CA LEU A 115 7.51 -15.40 4.56
C LEU A 115 8.00 -16.47 5.55
N ASP A 116 7.09 -17.27 6.10
CA ASP A 116 7.43 -18.43 6.93
C ASP A 116 8.33 -19.43 6.17
N ALA A 117 7.97 -19.76 4.92
CA ALA A 117 8.79 -20.60 4.05
C ALA A 117 10.16 -19.99 3.70
N LEU A 118 10.32 -18.68 3.87
CA LEU A 118 11.58 -17.94 3.70
C LEU A 118 12.38 -17.76 5.00
N GLY A 119 11.97 -18.40 6.10
CA GLY A 119 12.65 -18.33 7.39
C GLY A 119 12.24 -17.14 8.25
N LEU A 120 11.11 -16.49 7.94
CA LEU A 120 10.54 -15.37 8.68
C LEU A 120 9.17 -15.77 9.24
N PRO A 121 9.11 -16.74 10.19
CA PRO A 121 7.84 -17.23 10.71
C PRO A 121 7.12 -16.15 11.51
N PRO A 122 5.77 -16.13 11.53
CA PRO A 122 4.99 -15.10 12.25
C PRO A 122 5.20 -15.13 13.78
N SER A 123 5.69 -16.26 14.32
CA SER A 123 6.09 -16.41 15.73
C SER A 123 7.44 -15.76 16.06
N ALA A 124 8.24 -15.39 15.06
CA ALA A 124 9.53 -14.76 15.27
C ALA A 124 9.37 -13.34 15.82
N GLY A 125 10.24 -12.97 16.77
CA GLY A 125 10.18 -11.68 17.45
C GLY A 125 10.31 -10.48 16.51
N GLN A 126 11.04 -10.64 15.41
CA GLN A 126 11.28 -9.61 14.39
C GLN A 126 10.17 -9.50 13.33
N VAL A 127 9.19 -10.41 13.29
CA VAL A 127 8.09 -10.40 12.33
C VAL A 127 6.83 -9.85 12.99
N TRP A 128 6.48 -8.62 12.67
CA TRP A 128 5.34 -7.88 13.20
C TRP A 128 4.15 -8.00 12.24
N LEU A 129 3.16 -8.80 12.62
CA LEU A 129 1.88 -8.86 11.92
C LEU A 129 0.94 -7.80 12.49
N LEU A 130 0.43 -6.90 11.66
CA LEU A 130 -0.57 -5.90 12.06
C LEU A 130 -1.90 -6.23 11.38
N ASN A 131 -2.67 -7.13 11.98
CA ASN A 131 -4.00 -7.53 11.52
C ASN A 131 -4.89 -7.80 12.74
N PRO A 132 -5.76 -6.87 13.19
CA PRO A 132 -6.57 -7.01 14.40
C PRO A 132 -7.33 -8.34 14.52
N PHE A 133 -7.72 -8.92 13.38
CA PHE A 133 -8.49 -10.16 13.28
C PHE A 133 -7.64 -11.42 13.42
N ASP A 134 -6.31 -11.29 13.39
CA ASP A 134 -5.38 -12.39 13.59
C ASP A 134 -4.95 -12.48 15.07
N ALA A 135 -5.09 -13.64 15.69
CA ALA A 135 -4.69 -13.89 17.07
C ALA A 135 -3.20 -13.63 17.34
N ARG A 136 -2.35 -13.69 16.32
CA ARG A 136 -0.89 -13.46 16.40
C ARG A 136 -0.53 -11.98 16.21
N SER A 137 -1.49 -11.13 15.90
CA SER A 137 -1.26 -9.72 15.60
C SER A 137 -0.63 -8.99 16.76
N ALA A 138 0.38 -8.18 16.44
CA ALA A 138 0.84 -7.13 17.32
C ALA A 138 -0.21 -6.01 17.42
N VAL A 139 -0.11 -5.23 18.49
CA VAL A 139 -0.88 -4.00 18.70
C VAL A 139 0.04 -2.81 18.51
N TRP A 140 -0.47 -1.77 17.86
CA TRP A 140 0.19 -0.49 17.77
C TRP A 140 -0.67 0.58 18.45
N HIS A 141 -0.07 1.35 19.34
CA HIS A 141 -0.80 2.44 20.00
C HIS A 141 -0.80 3.67 19.11
N LEU A 142 -1.99 4.13 18.72
CA LEU A 142 -2.15 5.34 17.89
C LEU A 142 -1.46 6.55 18.50
N SER A 143 -1.36 6.63 19.83
CA SER A 143 -0.66 7.69 20.55
C SER A 143 0.81 7.86 20.14
N GLU A 144 1.51 6.81 19.68
CA GLU A 144 2.85 6.93 19.09
C GLU A 144 2.79 7.65 17.72
N GLY A 145 1.75 7.37 16.93
CA GLY A 145 1.53 7.94 15.60
C GLY A 145 1.00 9.35 15.57
N VAL A 146 0.40 9.87 16.64
CA VAL A 146 -0.21 11.22 16.68
C VAL A 146 0.38 12.16 17.73
N ARG A 147 1.67 12.00 18.03
CA ARG A 147 2.41 12.84 19.00
C ARG A 147 2.42 14.33 18.61
N THR A 148 2.37 14.62 17.32
CA THR A 148 2.41 15.99 16.80
C THR A 148 1.02 16.47 16.39
N PRO A 149 0.70 17.77 16.51
CA PRO A 149 -0.57 18.31 16.03
C PRO A 149 -0.83 18.05 14.54
N ALA A 150 0.22 17.95 13.72
CA ALA A 150 0.09 17.63 12.30
C ALA A 150 -0.43 16.21 12.07
N LEU A 151 0.15 15.22 12.75
CA LEU A 151 -0.30 13.82 12.64
C LEU A 151 -1.67 13.60 13.30
N ALA A 152 -1.99 14.32 14.39
CA ALA A 152 -3.32 14.29 14.98
C ALA A 152 -4.41 14.81 14.02
N ARG A 153 -4.13 15.88 13.26
CA ARG A 153 -5.04 16.34 12.20
C ARG A 153 -5.14 15.34 11.05
N PHE A 154 -4.03 14.72 10.67
CA PHE A 154 -4.02 13.71 9.64
C PHE A 154 -4.89 12.50 10.03
N LEU A 155 -4.81 12.03 11.29
CA LEU A 155 -5.73 10.99 11.80
C LEU A 155 -7.19 11.44 11.69
N ALA A 156 -7.52 12.68 12.07
CA ALA A 156 -8.88 13.18 11.95
C ALA A 156 -9.39 13.18 10.49
N GLN A 157 -8.52 13.53 9.52
CA GLN A 157 -8.83 13.48 8.09
C GLN A 157 -9.00 12.04 7.57
N LEU A 158 -8.28 11.08 8.13
CA LEU A 158 -8.41 9.66 7.77
C LEU A 158 -9.70 9.05 8.32
N ILE A 159 -10.09 9.38 9.56
CA ILE A 159 -11.33 8.91 10.17
C ILE A 159 -12.55 9.58 9.51
N VAL A 160 -12.45 10.88 9.18
CA VAL A 160 -13.50 11.64 8.51
C VAL A 160 -12.97 12.15 7.16
N PRO A 161 -13.06 11.36 6.08
CA PRO A 161 -12.64 11.78 4.75
C PRO A 161 -13.43 12.96 4.20
N GLU A 162 -12.85 13.67 3.22
CA GLU A 162 -13.49 14.83 2.60
C GLU A 162 -14.57 14.39 1.61
N GLU A 163 -15.73 15.04 1.69
CA GLU A 163 -16.85 14.76 0.79
C GLU A 163 -16.85 15.77 -0.37
N LYS A 164 -16.23 15.39 -1.49
CA LYS A 164 -15.96 16.26 -2.67
C LYS A 164 -17.19 16.96 -3.28
N HIS A 165 -18.41 16.51 -2.96
CA HIS A 165 -19.66 17.04 -3.50
C HIS A 165 -20.69 17.38 -2.41
N SER A 166 -20.26 17.54 -1.16
CA SER A 166 -21.18 17.83 -0.05
C SER A 166 -21.64 19.29 -0.04
N SER A 167 -22.93 19.51 0.15
CA SER A 167 -23.53 20.83 0.34
C SER A 167 -23.38 21.37 1.76
N ALA A 168 -22.86 20.57 2.70
CA ALA A 168 -22.70 20.93 4.10
C ALA A 168 -21.33 20.48 4.68
N PRO A 169 -20.21 21.05 4.19
CA PRO A 169 -18.86 20.70 4.64
C PRO A 169 -18.60 21.02 6.12
N TYR A 170 -19.42 21.89 6.72
CA TYR A 170 -19.31 22.25 8.14
C TYR A 170 -19.34 21.04 9.08
N PHE A 171 -20.22 20.06 8.85
CA PHE A 171 -20.37 18.94 9.77
C PHE A 171 -19.17 18.00 9.78
N THR A 172 -18.57 17.75 8.61
CA THR A 172 -17.37 16.92 8.49
C THR A 172 -16.16 17.64 9.07
N ASP A 173 -16.02 18.94 8.84
CA ASP A 173 -14.92 19.74 9.39
C ASP A 173 -15.03 19.89 10.92
N ALA A 174 -16.23 20.12 11.44
CA ALA A 174 -16.47 20.15 12.89
C ALA A 174 -16.18 18.79 13.54
N ALA A 175 -16.58 17.67 12.92
CA ALA A 175 -16.26 16.33 13.42
C ALA A 175 -14.74 16.09 13.47
N ARG A 176 -13.99 16.52 12.45
CA ARG A 176 -12.52 16.46 12.45
C ARG A 176 -11.91 17.29 13.56
N GLU A 177 -12.45 18.48 13.81
CA GLU A 177 -11.97 19.37 14.87
C GLU A 177 -12.21 18.78 16.26
N LEU A 178 -13.34 18.10 16.48
CA LEU A 178 -13.59 17.34 17.71
C LEU A 178 -12.59 16.19 17.90
N ILE A 179 -12.36 15.36 16.86
CA ILE A 179 -11.36 14.28 16.93
C ILE A 179 -9.98 14.86 17.27
N PHE A 180 -9.57 15.93 16.59
CA PHE A 180 -8.30 16.60 16.84
C PHE A 180 -8.18 17.12 18.28
N ALA A 181 -9.22 17.80 18.78
CA ALA A 181 -9.25 18.31 20.15
C ALA A 181 -9.14 17.17 21.18
N THR A 182 -9.89 16.09 20.98
CA THR A 182 -9.85 14.90 21.86
C THR A 182 -8.47 14.25 21.86
N VAL A 183 -7.85 14.06 20.68
CA VAL A 183 -6.48 13.52 20.57
C VAL A 183 -5.46 14.40 21.30
N LEU A 184 -5.57 15.73 21.19
CA LEU A 184 -4.69 16.64 21.94
C LEU A 184 -4.81 16.45 23.46
N ALA A 185 -6.05 16.34 23.96
CA ALA A 185 -6.29 16.14 25.39
C ALA A 185 -5.84 14.76 25.90
N LEU A 186 -6.04 13.70 25.10
CA LEU A 186 -5.55 12.36 25.40
C LEU A 186 -4.01 12.32 25.41
N ASN A 187 -3.36 12.98 24.45
CA ASN A 187 -1.89 13.12 24.44
C ASN A 187 -1.36 13.86 25.67
N HIS A 188 -2.10 14.84 26.19
CA HIS A 188 -1.74 15.54 27.43
C HIS A 188 -1.93 14.66 28.66
N THR A 189 -3.04 13.90 28.72
CA THR A 189 -3.42 13.12 29.91
C THR A 189 -2.69 11.79 30.02
N ALA A 190 -2.47 11.11 28.90
CA ALA A 190 -1.90 9.76 28.84
C ALA A 190 -0.88 9.61 27.69
N PRO A 191 0.22 10.40 27.70
CA PRO A 191 1.19 10.41 26.61
C PRO A 191 1.72 9.00 26.31
N LEU A 192 1.66 8.58 25.05
CA LEU A 192 2.10 7.27 24.54
C LEU A 192 1.40 6.05 25.16
N ARG A 193 0.33 6.25 25.93
CA ARG A 193 -0.36 5.17 26.67
C ARG A 193 -1.77 4.91 26.21
N TRP A 194 -2.50 5.94 25.76
CA TRP A 194 -3.86 5.77 25.26
C TRP A 194 -3.91 4.96 23.95
N THR A 195 -5.04 4.30 23.72
CA THR A 195 -5.34 3.32 22.65
C THR A 195 -6.47 3.80 21.73
N LEU A 196 -6.72 3.10 20.62
CA LEU A 196 -7.89 3.39 19.78
C LEU A 196 -9.20 3.31 20.58
N ARG A 197 -9.34 2.32 21.47
CA ARG A 197 -10.50 2.21 22.39
C ARG A 197 -10.70 3.51 23.17
N ASP A 198 -9.64 4.06 23.76
CA ASP A 198 -9.75 5.29 24.56
C ASP A 198 -10.20 6.48 23.72
N LEU A 199 -9.74 6.57 22.47
CA LEU A 199 -10.23 7.61 21.55
C LEU A 199 -11.72 7.44 21.25
N LEU A 200 -12.19 6.22 21.00
CA LEU A 200 -13.61 5.96 20.73
C LEU A 200 -14.48 6.24 21.95
N CYS A 201 -14.10 5.75 23.13
CA CYS A 201 -14.80 6.05 24.38
C CYS A 201 -14.82 7.56 24.71
N ALA A 202 -13.75 8.29 24.38
CA ALA A 202 -13.70 9.74 24.54
C ALA A 202 -14.64 10.48 23.57
N LEU A 203 -14.96 9.89 22.42
CA LEU A 203 -15.81 10.45 21.37
C LEU A 203 -17.27 9.97 21.43
N ASP A 204 -17.60 9.10 22.38
CA ASP A 204 -18.90 8.41 22.49
C ASP A 204 -20.06 9.35 22.78
N SER A 205 -19.84 10.41 23.56
CA SER A 205 -20.89 11.37 23.95
C SER A 205 -20.37 12.79 24.05
N LEU A 206 -21.27 13.77 23.99
CA LEU A 206 -20.97 15.19 24.17
C LEU A 206 -20.26 15.43 25.51
N GLU A 207 -20.75 14.80 26.57
CA GLU A 207 -20.24 14.92 27.93
C GLU A 207 -18.84 14.32 28.05
N SER A 208 -18.60 13.16 27.41
CA SER A 208 -17.27 12.53 27.38
C SER A 208 -16.26 13.43 26.68
N ILE A 209 -16.61 13.96 25.49
CA ILE A 209 -15.76 14.88 24.74
C ILE A 209 -15.47 16.14 25.56
N ALA A 210 -16.49 16.74 26.18
CA ALA A 210 -16.33 17.93 27.00
C ALA A 210 -15.41 17.67 28.21
N ALA A 211 -15.59 16.56 28.91
CA ALA A 211 -14.82 16.20 30.10
C ALA A 211 -13.35 15.89 29.77
N VAL A 212 -13.11 15.11 28.71
CA VAL A 212 -11.74 14.78 28.26
C VAL A 212 -11.04 16.05 27.77
N THR A 213 -11.68 16.86 26.93
CA THR A 213 -11.06 18.07 26.38
C THR A 213 -10.82 19.17 27.41
N ALA A 214 -11.60 19.22 28.49
CA ALA A 214 -11.37 20.13 29.63
C ALA A 214 -9.97 19.97 30.27
N ARG A 215 -9.32 18.81 30.09
CA ARG A 215 -7.96 18.52 30.57
C ARG A 215 -6.87 19.31 29.85
N HIS A 216 -7.17 19.95 28.71
CA HIS A 216 -6.19 20.71 27.94
C HIS A 216 -6.78 22.05 27.45
N PRO A 217 -6.21 23.22 27.81
CA PRO A 217 -6.83 24.52 27.57
C PRO A 217 -7.22 24.78 26.11
N ARG A 218 -6.34 24.43 25.17
CA ARG A 218 -6.62 24.59 23.74
C ARG A 218 -7.65 23.59 23.23
N ALA A 219 -7.64 22.36 23.73
CA ALA A 219 -8.61 21.34 23.30
C ALA A 219 -10.01 21.74 23.76
N HIS A 220 -10.13 22.17 25.01
CA HIS A 220 -11.37 22.68 25.60
C HIS A 220 -11.97 23.81 24.76
N GLN A 221 -11.16 24.81 24.38
CA GLN A 221 -11.63 25.93 23.55
C GLN A 221 -12.15 25.49 22.18
N LEU A 222 -11.49 24.53 21.54
CA LEU A 222 -11.90 24.05 20.21
C LEU A 222 -13.21 23.25 20.31
N ALA A 223 -13.29 22.32 21.28
CA ALA A 223 -14.49 21.54 21.51
C ALA A 223 -15.67 22.42 21.94
N ALA A 224 -15.48 23.37 22.86
CA ALA A 224 -16.54 24.23 23.36
C ALA A 224 -17.22 25.08 22.28
N ARG A 225 -16.51 25.46 21.20
CA ARG A 225 -17.11 26.17 20.05
C ARG A 225 -18.16 25.35 19.32
N ILE A 226 -17.96 24.05 19.26
CA ILE A 226 -18.83 23.12 18.56
C ILE A 226 -19.91 22.61 19.51
N LEU A 227 -19.52 22.20 20.72
CA LEU A 227 -20.43 21.64 21.72
C LEU A 227 -21.36 22.70 22.34
N GLY A 228 -20.97 23.98 22.34
CA GLY A 228 -21.82 25.09 22.81
C GLY A 228 -22.86 25.56 21.79
N ASP A 229 -22.87 25.00 20.57
CA ASP A 229 -23.89 25.25 19.56
C ASP A 229 -24.99 24.19 19.65
N ASP A 230 -25.98 24.42 20.53
CA ASP A 230 -27.08 23.50 20.80
C ASP A 230 -27.86 23.09 19.54
N LYS A 231 -27.85 23.93 18.50
CA LYS A 231 -28.59 23.69 17.25
C LYS A 231 -27.85 22.70 16.35
N HIS A 232 -26.52 22.79 16.28
CA HIS A 232 -25.73 22.03 15.31
C HIS A 232 -24.90 20.89 15.93
N ALA A 233 -24.61 20.92 17.23
CA ALA A 233 -23.84 19.89 17.92
C ALA A 233 -24.42 18.46 17.75
N PRO A 234 -25.73 18.21 17.86
CA PRO A 234 -26.28 16.87 17.66
C PRO A 234 -26.02 16.30 16.25
N SER A 235 -26.08 17.14 15.21
CA SER A 235 -25.80 16.74 13.83
C SER A 235 -24.31 16.44 13.60
N VAL A 236 -23.41 17.19 14.24
CA VAL A 236 -21.96 16.91 14.21
C VAL A 236 -21.68 15.58 14.91
N LEU A 237 -22.29 15.32 16.07
CA LEU A 237 -22.11 14.06 16.80
C LEU A 237 -22.67 12.86 16.04
N SER A 238 -23.82 13.01 15.36
CA SER A 238 -24.36 11.97 14.48
C SER A 238 -23.41 11.66 13.30
N THR A 239 -22.81 12.71 12.72
CA THR A 239 -21.80 12.55 11.66
C THR A 239 -20.58 11.82 12.21
N LEU A 240 -20.08 12.22 13.38
CA LEU A 240 -18.94 11.59 14.05
C LEU A 240 -19.21 10.11 14.35
N ALA A 241 -20.32 9.78 15.00
CA ALA A 241 -20.74 8.42 15.33
C ALA A 241 -20.75 7.52 14.08
N THR A 242 -21.30 8.02 12.97
CA THR A 242 -21.34 7.30 11.68
C THR A 242 -19.95 6.96 11.15
N LYS A 243 -18.96 7.86 11.33
CA LYS A 243 -17.60 7.68 10.80
C LYS A 243 -16.71 6.86 11.74
N ILE A 244 -16.95 6.90 13.06
CA ILE A 244 -16.17 6.13 14.03
C ILE A 244 -16.67 4.70 14.24
N GLY A 245 -17.96 4.43 14.01
CA GLY A 245 -18.58 3.11 14.19
C GLY A 245 -17.81 1.95 13.52
N PRO A 246 -17.34 2.09 12.26
CA PRO A 246 -16.52 1.06 11.63
C PRO A 246 -15.23 0.71 12.40
N LEU A 247 -14.67 1.63 13.19
CA LEU A 247 -13.43 1.43 13.95
C LEU A 247 -13.63 0.62 15.24
N GLU A 248 -14.88 0.46 15.72
CA GLU A 248 -15.17 -0.16 17.01
C GLU A 248 -14.66 -1.59 17.10
N SER A 249 -14.90 -2.42 16.07
CA SER A 249 -14.43 -3.80 16.05
C SER A 249 -12.90 -3.88 16.09
N VAL A 250 -12.21 -2.97 15.39
CA VAL A 250 -10.74 -2.92 15.41
C VAL A 250 -10.23 -2.50 16.79
N ALA A 251 -10.88 -1.51 17.40
CA ALA A 251 -10.53 -1.02 18.74
C ALA A 251 -10.75 -2.10 19.80
N ALA A 252 -11.85 -2.85 19.71
CA ALA A 252 -12.18 -3.98 20.56
C ALA A 252 -11.11 -5.07 20.45
N LEU A 253 -10.83 -5.53 19.24
CA LEU A 253 -9.83 -6.56 18.97
C LEU A 253 -8.45 -6.15 19.49
N TRP A 254 -7.99 -4.93 19.23
CA TRP A 254 -6.71 -4.49 19.76
C TRP A 254 -6.66 -4.37 21.27
N HIS A 255 -7.78 -4.01 21.90
CA HIS A 255 -7.85 -3.93 23.36
C HIS A 255 -7.85 -5.30 24.03
N THR A 256 -8.58 -6.28 23.47
CA THR A 256 -8.65 -7.66 23.98
C THR A 256 -7.48 -8.55 23.54
N ASN A 257 -6.51 -7.99 22.81
CA ASN A 257 -5.39 -8.75 22.27
C ASN A 257 -4.53 -9.38 23.38
N THR A 258 -4.30 -10.68 23.28
CA THR A 258 -3.55 -11.47 24.29
C THR A 258 -2.12 -11.80 23.86
N SER A 259 -1.68 -11.40 22.67
CA SER A 259 -0.34 -11.72 22.15
C SER A 259 0.78 -11.09 22.98
N GLY A 260 0.48 -10.00 23.71
CA GLY A 260 1.47 -9.20 24.43
C GLY A 260 2.47 -8.47 23.53
N ARG A 261 2.31 -8.55 22.20
CA ARG A 261 3.22 -7.95 21.23
C ARG A 261 2.81 -6.52 20.94
N ARG A 262 3.69 -5.58 21.28
CA ARG A 262 3.50 -4.15 21.02
C ARG A 262 4.52 -3.64 20.02
N LEU A 263 4.04 -3.18 18.87
CA LEU A 263 4.89 -2.53 17.86
C LEU A 263 5.28 -1.14 18.36
N SER A 264 6.54 -0.77 18.13
CA SER A 264 7.01 0.61 18.16
C SER A 264 7.78 0.89 16.88
N ILE A 265 7.49 2.03 16.25
CA ILE A 265 8.15 2.45 15.00
C ILE A 265 9.66 2.61 15.23
N GLU A 266 10.05 3.23 16.35
CA GLU A 266 11.46 3.46 16.69
C GLU A 266 12.23 2.14 16.82
N ARG A 267 11.67 1.19 17.58
CA ARG A 267 12.28 -0.15 17.76
C ARG A 267 12.33 -0.92 16.45
N PHE A 268 11.24 -0.91 15.68
CA PHE A 268 11.18 -1.61 14.40
C PHE A 268 12.25 -1.11 13.42
N LEU A 269 12.48 0.20 13.36
CA LEU A 269 13.50 0.77 12.49
C LEU A 269 14.94 0.64 13.04
N ALA A 270 15.13 0.18 14.28
CA ALA A 270 16.44 -0.01 14.90
C ALA A 270 17.00 -1.42 14.69
N GLU A 271 16.14 -2.42 14.57
CA GLU A 271 16.48 -3.85 14.45
C GLU A 271 16.13 -4.38 13.05
N PRO A 272 16.76 -5.47 12.56
CA PRO A 272 16.26 -6.15 11.36
C PRO A 272 14.85 -6.67 11.64
N GLY A 273 13.93 -6.54 10.69
CA GLY A 273 12.57 -7.02 10.91
C GLY A 273 11.62 -6.87 9.74
N VAL A 274 10.45 -7.47 9.89
CA VAL A 274 9.38 -7.45 8.89
C VAL A 274 8.12 -6.89 9.54
N LEU A 275 7.46 -5.96 8.86
CA LEU A 275 6.15 -5.45 9.21
C LEU A 275 5.17 -5.85 8.10
N ILE A 276 4.19 -6.69 8.44
CA ILE A 276 3.12 -7.11 7.54
C ILE A 276 1.88 -6.29 7.90
N LEU A 277 1.47 -5.43 6.99
CA LEU A 277 0.22 -4.68 7.08
C LEU A 277 -0.89 -5.58 6.57
N GLY A 278 -1.73 -6.06 7.49
CA GLY A 278 -2.88 -6.88 7.16
C GLY A 278 -3.90 -6.14 6.32
N HIS A 279 -4.63 -6.91 5.53
CA HIS A 279 -5.79 -6.43 4.79
C HIS A 279 -6.93 -7.42 4.98
N ASP A 280 -8.12 -6.91 5.28
CA ASP A 280 -9.35 -7.67 5.23
C ASP A 280 -10.26 -7.03 4.16
N PRO A 281 -10.67 -7.76 3.11
CA PRO A 281 -11.52 -7.20 2.06
C PRO A 281 -12.92 -6.78 2.54
N VAL A 282 -13.44 -7.41 3.59
CA VAL A 282 -14.77 -7.12 4.15
C VAL A 282 -14.72 -5.90 5.06
N LEU A 283 -13.63 -5.75 5.81
CA LEU A 283 -13.48 -4.70 6.84
C LEU A 283 -12.42 -3.66 6.46
N ARG A 284 -12.15 -3.52 5.16
CA ARG A 284 -11.17 -2.59 4.60
C ARG A 284 -11.36 -1.17 5.11
N ASP A 285 -12.59 -0.67 5.11
CA ASP A 285 -12.89 0.72 5.44
C ASP A 285 -12.69 1.02 6.93
N SER A 286 -12.82 0.00 7.79
CA SER A 286 -12.55 0.07 9.23
C SER A 286 -11.05 0.09 9.54
N PHE A 287 -10.26 -0.72 8.85
CA PHE A 287 -8.86 -0.91 9.23
C PHE A 287 -7.90 0.05 8.51
N TRP A 288 -8.28 0.51 7.31
CA TRP A 288 -7.42 1.32 6.46
C TRP A 288 -6.90 2.62 7.11
N PRO A 289 -7.71 3.43 7.83
CA PRO A 289 -7.22 4.66 8.47
C PRO A 289 -6.01 4.43 9.39
N ILE A 290 -5.95 3.27 10.05
CA ILE A 290 -4.89 2.97 11.00
C ILE A 290 -3.60 2.56 10.27
N ASN A 291 -3.72 1.73 9.23
CA ASN A 291 -2.59 1.39 8.35
C ASN A 291 -2.01 2.65 7.67
N ALA A 292 -2.88 3.55 7.19
CA ALA A 292 -2.46 4.81 6.58
C ALA A 292 -1.72 5.72 7.56
N LEU A 293 -2.21 5.82 8.81
CA LEU A 293 -1.52 6.56 9.87
C LEU A 293 -0.15 5.95 10.20
N LEU A 294 -0.08 4.63 10.35
CA LEU A 294 1.17 3.91 10.63
C LEU A 294 2.19 4.15 9.51
N LEU A 295 1.76 4.00 8.25
CA LEU A 295 2.60 4.28 7.08
C LEU A 295 3.09 5.73 7.06
N LYS A 296 2.23 6.71 7.35
CA LYS A 296 2.64 8.12 7.39
C LYS A 296 3.66 8.38 8.51
N ALA A 297 3.43 7.84 9.71
CA ALA A 297 4.36 8.00 10.82
C ALA A 297 5.72 7.30 10.55
N LEU A 298 5.68 6.08 10.01
CA LEU A 298 6.85 5.29 9.65
C LEU A 298 7.70 5.98 8.57
N THR A 299 7.05 6.41 7.47
CA THR A 299 7.74 7.10 6.37
C THR A 299 8.30 8.45 6.80
N GLN A 300 7.60 9.21 7.65
CA GLN A 300 8.15 10.45 8.21
C GLN A 300 9.40 10.19 9.05
N GLU A 301 9.43 9.12 9.85
CA GLU A 301 10.60 8.77 10.63
C GLU A 301 11.78 8.36 9.74
N ILE A 302 11.53 7.55 8.71
CA ILE A 302 12.53 7.20 7.68
C ILE A 302 13.09 8.46 7.01
N LEU A 303 12.22 9.39 6.59
CA LEU A 303 12.63 10.61 5.90
C LEU A 303 13.43 11.59 6.77
N ARG A 304 13.30 11.50 8.11
CA ARG A 304 14.08 12.30 9.07
C ARG A 304 15.46 11.74 9.37
N ARG A 305 15.71 10.46 9.07
CA ARG A 305 17.01 9.83 9.33
C ARG A 305 18.12 10.43 8.49
N PRO A 306 19.41 10.30 8.90
CA PRO A 306 20.54 10.68 8.08
C PRO A 306 20.55 9.98 6.72
N ASN A 307 21.24 10.58 5.74
CA ASN A 307 21.41 9.93 4.45
C ASN A 307 22.27 8.68 4.58
N THR A 308 21.97 7.67 3.78
CA THR A 308 22.74 6.42 3.72
C THR A 308 22.97 6.00 2.27
N PRO A 309 24.15 5.47 1.93
CA PRO A 309 24.39 4.86 0.62
C PRO A 309 23.71 3.49 0.48
N ASP A 310 23.40 2.82 1.60
CA ASP A 310 22.90 1.46 1.63
C ASP A 310 21.37 1.40 1.53
N VAL A 311 20.83 0.26 1.09
CA VAL A 311 19.39 -0.02 1.20
C VAL A 311 19.09 -0.44 2.64
N ARG A 312 18.05 0.13 3.23
CA ARG A 312 17.67 -0.09 4.62
C ARG A 312 16.19 -0.40 4.80
N HIS A 313 15.33 0.16 3.96
CA HIS A 313 13.88 0.09 4.13
C HIS A 313 13.23 -0.39 2.84
N TRP A 314 12.80 -1.64 2.82
CA TRP A 314 12.18 -2.29 1.68
C TRP A 314 10.67 -2.24 1.82
N PHE A 315 9.98 -1.71 0.81
CA PHE A 315 8.53 -1.70 0.74
C PHE A 315 8.10 -2.62 -0.39
N VAL A 316 7.32 -3.65 -0.09
CA VAL A 316 6.71 -4.53 -1.07
C VAL A 316 5.21 -4.36 -0.99
N LEU A 317 4.67 -3.61 -1.94
CA LEU A 317 3.27 -3.21 -1.98
C LEU A 317 2.57 -4.01 -3.07
N ASP A 318 2.14 -5.23 -2.75
CA ASP A 318 1.32 -6.02 -3.67
C ASP A 318 -0.07 -5.36 -3.77
N GLU A 319 -0.56 -5.24 -4.99
CA GLU A 319 -1.80 -4.54 -5.30
C GLU A 319 -1.89 -3.12 -4.70
N PHE A 320 -0.99 -2.22 -5.13
CA PHE A 320 -0.89 -0.86 -4.60
C PHE A 320 -2.23 -0.07 -4.63
N ARG A 321 -3.12 -0.35 -5.60
CA ARG A 321 -4.47 0.25 -5.66
C ARG A 321 -5.34 -0.09 -4.44
N ALA A 322 -5.15 -1.26 -3.83
CA ALA A 322 -5.90 -1.68 -2.64
C ALA A 322 -5.56 -0.83 -1.40
N MET A 323 -4.43 -0.10 -1.41
CA MET A 323 -4.06 0.85 -0.37
C MET A 323 -4.84 2.17 -0.42
N GLN A 324 -5.86 2.32 -1.27
CA GLN A 324 -6.51 3.63 -1.48
C GLN A 324 -5.45 4.73 -1.78
N ARG A 325 -5.73 5.99 -1.44
CA ARG A 325 -4.81 7.11 -1.67
C ARG A 325 -3.85 7.29 -0.49
N VAL A 326 -2.55 7.10 -0.74
CA VAL A 326 -1.49 7.15 0.27
C VAL A 326 -0.36 8.08 -0.14
N GLU A 327 -0.51 9.37 0.16
CA GLU A 327 0.47 10.41 -0.22
C GLU A 327 1.88 10.14 0.29
N CYS A 328 2.03 9.47 1.43
CA CYS A 328 3.36 9.22 1.99
C CYS A 328 4.21 8.26 1.15
N ILE A 329 3.60 7.43 0.31
CA ILE A 329 4.33 6.57 -0.62
C ILE A 329 4.88 7.39 -1.79
N HIS A 330 4.13 8.39 -2.24
CA HIS A 330 4.63 9.37 -3.22
C HIS A 330 5.81 10.17 -2.67
N ASP A 331 5.70 10.69 -1.44
CA ASP A 331 6.82 11.34 -0.73
C ASP A 331 8.05 10.41 -0.65
N LEU A 332 7.83 9.13 -0.31
CA LEU A 332 8.87 8.13 -0.13
C LEU A 332 9.59 7.79 -1.45
N LEU A 333 8.86 7.67 -2.56
CA LEU A 333 9.45 7.42 -3.88
C LEU A 333 10.35 8.61 -4.32
N ASN A 334 9.94 9.83 -4.00
CA ASN A 334 10.69 11.03 -4.38
C ASN A 334 11.91 11.31 -3.48
N LEU A 335 11.76 11.13 -2.16
CA LEU A 335 12.75 11.59 -1.18
C LEU A 335 13.51 10.44 -0.50
N GLY A 336 12.96 9.22 -0.55
CA GLY A 336 13.42 8.06 0.21
C GLY A 336 14.71 7.43 -0.32
N ARG A 337 15.09 7.64 -1.58
CA ARG A 337 16.34 7.11 -2.16
C ARG A 337 17.57 7.47 -1.32
N SER A 338 17.64 8.72 -0.86
CA SER A 338 18.76 9.22 -0.03
C SER A 338 18.78 8.59 1.38
N LYS A 339 17.65 8.01 1.80
CA LYS A 339 17.42 7.39 3.12
C LYS A 339 17.48 5.86 3.07
N GLY A 340 17.89 5.29 1.94
CA GLY A 340 17.96 3.85 1.76
C GLY A 340 16.60 3.17 1.55
N ALA A 341 15.57 3.91 1.13
CA ALA A 341 14.28 3.31 0.79
C ALA A 341 14.32 2.63 -0.60
N SER A 342 13.78 1.42 -0.66
CA SER A 342 13.49 0.64 -1.87
C SER A 342 12.00 0.33 -1.88
N VAL A 343 11.33 0.56 -3.00
CA VAL A 343 9.87 0.39 -3.10
C VAL A 343 9.58 -0.45 -4.32
N LEU A 344 8.85 -1.54 -4.14
CA LEU A 344 8.28 -2.36 -5.19
C LEU A 344 6.77 -2.14 -5.22
N LEU A 345 6.28 -1.61 -6.34
CA LEU A 345 4.86 -1.41 -6.60
C LEU A 345 4.31 -2.53 -7.50
N GLY A 346 3.34 -3.29 -7.01
CA GLY A 346 2.51 -4.17 -7.83
C GLY A 346 1.25 -3.43 -8.28
N VAL A 347 1.08 -3.24 -9.59
CA VAL A 347 -0.06 -2.51 -10.17
C VAL A 347 -0.76 -3.37 -11.22
N GLN A 348 -2.09 -3.45 -11.18
CA GLN A 348 -2.85 -4.18 -12.20
C GLN A 348 -3.01 -3.41 -13.51
N SER A 349 -3.33 -2.12 -13.39
CA SER A 349 -3.62 -1.24 -14.52
C SER A 349 -3.33 0.21 -14.17
N LEU A 350 -2.92 0.99 -15.17
CA LEU A 350 -2.74 2.44 -15.04
C LEU A 350 -4.09 3.12 -14.77
N GLU A 351 -5.16 2.67 -15.42
CA GLU A 351 -6.52 3.20 -15.28
C GLU A 351 -6.97 3.19 -13.81
N GLY A 352 -6.73 2.07 -13.11
CA GLY A 352 -7.06 1.95 -11.69
C GLY A 352 -6.22 2.85 -10.79
N LEU A 353 -4.99 3.16 -11.18
CA LEU A 353 -4.14 4.11 -10.44
C LEU A 353 -4.59 5.56 -10.66
N ILE A 354 -4.97 5.91 -11.88
CA ILE A 354 -5.51 7.23 -12.25
C ILE A 354 -6.80 7.53 -11.49
N GLU A 355 -7.67 6.53 -11.30
CA GLU A 355 -8.90 6.68 -10.53
C GLU A 355 -8.63 7.12 -9.07
N VAL A 356 -7.58 6.58 -8.46
CA VAL A 356 -7.24 6.84 -7.04
C VAL A 356 -6.45 8.14 -6.87
N TYR A 357 -5.42 8.34 -7.70
CA TYR A 357 -4.45 9.43 -7.52
C TYR A 357 -4.70 10.63 -8.45
N GLY A 358 -5.49 10.46 -9.51
CA GLY A 358 -5.56 11.39 -10.63
C GLY A 358 -4.44 11.15 -11.64
N GLU A 359 -4.60 11.67 -12.85
CA GLU A 359 -3.72 11.34 -13.98
C GLU A 359 -2.27 11.78 -13.77
N GLN A 360 -2.07 13.03 -13.33
CA GLN A 360 -0.73 13.58 -13.11
C GLN A 360 0.06 12.81 -12.04
N VAL A 361 -0.55 12.57 -10.89
CA VAL A 361 0.10 11.88 -9.76
C VAL A 361 0.34 10.40 -10.08
N ALA A 362 -0.60 9.74 -10.76
CA ALA A 362 -0.40 8.36 -11.20
C ALA A 362 0.80 8.22 -12.14
N HIS A 363 0.95 9.12 -13.12
CA HIS A 363 2.11 9.11 -14.01
C HIS A 363 3.43 9.41 -13.29
N ASP A 364 3.42 10.36 -12.35
CA ASP A 364 4.61 10.68 -11.55
C ASP A 364 5.05 9.47 -10.72
N LEU A 365 4.13 8.80 -10.00
CA LEU A 365 4.39 7.57 -9.25
C LEU A 365 5.09 6.49 -10.09
N LEU A 366 4.58 6.22 -11.30
CA LEU A 366 5.19 5.21 -12.19
C LEU A 366 6.54 5.65 -12.73
N SER A 367 6.77 6.96 -12.88
CA SER A 367 8.03 7.51 -13.38
C SER A 367 9.17 7.39 -12.37
N GLN A 368 8.88 7.44 -11.07
CA GLN A 368 9.88 7.29 -10.01
C GLN A 368 10.42 5.86 -9.87
N CYS A 369 9.69 4.86 -10.39
CA CYS A 369 10.18 3.49 -10.46
C CYS A 369 11.09 3.29 -11.67
N ALA A 370 12.40 3.29 -11.48
CA ALA A 370 13.34 3.14 -12.59
C ALA A 370 13.21 1.77 -13.26
N HIS A 371 13.18 0.70 -12.47
CA HIS A 371 13.13 -0.67 -12.98
C HIS A 371 11.68 -1.12 -13.18
N LYS A 372 11.34 -1.57 -14.38
CA LYS A 372 9.95 -1.93 -14.73
C LYS A 372 9.86 -3.33 -15.33
N VAL A 373 8.86 -4.08 -14.90
CA VAL A 373 8.42 -5.34 -15.51
C VAL A 373 6.99 -5.15 -15.99
N LEU A 374 6.81 -5.11 -17.31
CA LEU A 374 5.50 -5.04 -17.95
C LEU A 374 5.10 -6.45 -18.42
N LEU A 375 3.97 -6.90 -17.89
CA LEU A 375 3.31 -8.14 -18.26
C LEU A 375 2.08 -7.80 -19.12
N ARG A 376 1.24 -8.80 -19.39
CA ARG A 376 0.01 -8.58 -20.16
C ARG A 376 -0.80 -7.40 -19.62
N ALA A 377 -1.06 -6.43 -20.49
CA ALA A 377 -1.89 -5.27 -20.20
C ALA A 377 -3.38 -5.66 -20.17
N GLY A 378 -4.13 -5.01 -19.28
CA GLY A 378 -5.57 -5.30 -19.10
C GLY A 378 -6.50 -4.44 -19.92
N GLY A 379 -5.99 -3.33 -20.45
CA GLY A 379 -6.78 -2.36 -21.19
C GLY A 379 -5.92 -1.55 -22.15
N PRO A 380 -6.54 -0.92 -23.16
CA PRO A 380 -5.86 -0.10 -24.15
C PRO A 380 -5.05 1.05 -23.54
N LYS A 381 -5.54 1.73 -22.49
CA LYS A 381 -4.83 2.91 -21.94
C LYS A 381 -3.53 2.49 -21.24
N THR A 382 -3.52 1.37 -20.51
CA THR A 382 -2.26 0.77 -20.01
C THR A 382 -1.31 0.38 -21.15
N ALA A 383 -1.83 -0.23 -22.22
CA ALA A 383 -1.02 -0.68 -23.36
C ALA A 383 -0.41 0.48 -24.17
N GLU A 384 -1.20 1.54 -24.42
CA GLU A 384 -0.75 2.77 -25.06
C GLU A 384 0.30 3.50 -24.22
N TRP A 385 0.13 3.52 -22.89
CA TRP A 385 1.15 4.06 -22.00
C TRP A 385 2.46 3.28 -22.13
N ALA A 386 2.42 1.95 -22.17
CA ALA A 386 3.61 1.11 -22.35
C ALA A 386 4.28 1.34 -23.71
N GLU A 387 3.52 1.42 -24.81
CA GLU A 387 4.02 1.78 -26.14
C GLU A 387 4.74 3.14 -26.11
N ARG A 388 4.12 4.17 -25.50
CA ARG A 388 4.73 5.50 -25.39
C ARG A 388 5.96 5.50 -24.50
N PHE A 389 5.95 4.72 -23.42
CA PHE A 389 7.07 4.60 -22.48
C PHE A 389 8.33 4.05 -23.16
N PHE A 390 8.20 2.97 -23.93
CA PHE A 390 9.33 2.41 -24.68
C PHE A 390 9.67 3.21 -25.95
N GLY A 391 8.76 4.06 -26.40
CA GLY A 391 9.02 5.05 -27.42
C GLY A 391 9.13 4.48 -28.84
N LYS A 392 9.75 5.28 -29.71
CA LYS A 392 9.90 4.99 -31.13
C LYS A 392 11.36 4.77 -31.50
N VAL A 393 11.59 3.89 -32.47
CA VAL A 393 12.88 3.67 -33.08
C VAL A 393 12.86 4.08 -34.54
N ARG A 394 13.97 4.65 -35.01
CA ARG A 394 14.19 4.93 -36.43
C ARG A 394 14.68 3.67 -37.12
N ARG A 395 13.97 3.23 -38.15
CA ARG A 395 14.33 2.07 -38.97
C ARG A 395 14.41 2.46 -40.43
N LEU A 396 15.40 1.90 -41.12
CA LEU A 396 15.47 1.97 -42.58
C LEU A 396 14.55 0.88 -43.14
N GLU A 397 13.48 1.27 -43.80
CA GLU A 397 12.52 0.37 -44.44
C GLU A 397 12.71 0.43 -45.96
N ASN A 398 12.72 -0.73 -46.62
CA ASN A 398 12.74 -0.82 -48.07
C ASN A 398 11.29 -1.01 -48.55
N VAL A 399 10.75 -0.05 -49.28
CA VAL A 399 9.47 -0.18 -49.97
C VAL A 399 9.75 -0.77 -51.35
N VAL A 400 9.27 -2.00 -51.57
CA VAL A 400 9.41 -2.70 -52.86
C VAL A 400 8.10 -2.55 -53.62
N THR A 401 8.15 -1.93 -54.80
CA THR A 401 7.00 -1.77 -55.69
C THR A 401 7.15 -2.69 -56.89
N HIS A 402 6.14 -3.52 -57.12
CA HIS A 402 6.05 -4.37 -58.31
C HIS A 402 5.08 -3.73 -59.30
N SER A 403 5.53 -3.49 -60.52
CA SER A 403 4.70 -2.98 -61.60
C SER A 403 4.64 -4.00 -62.73
N TRP A 404 3.42 -4.28 -63.20
CA TRP A 404 3.15 -5.20 -64.30
C TRP A 404 2.53 -4.42 -65.46
N GLY A 405 3.14 -4.52 -66.64
CA GLY A 405 2.63 -3.88 -67.85
C GLY A 405 2.88 -4.73 -69.09
N PRO A 406 2.44 -4.26 -70.27
CA PRO A 406 2.61 -4.97 -71.54
C PRO A 406 4.07 -5.29 -71.89
N GLY A 407 5.03 -4.54 -71.32
CA GLY A 407 6.48 -4.71 -71.51
C GLY A 407 7.20 -5.55 -70.45
N GLY A 408 6.49 -6.22 -69.53
CA GLY A 408 7.07 -7.13 -68.54
C GLY A 408 6.95 -6.67 -67.09
N HIS A 409 7.74 -7.29 -66.21
CA HIS A 409 7.78 -7.05 -64.77
C HIS A 409 8.88 -6.05 -64.42
N SER A 410 8.54 -5.00 -63.69
CA SER A 410 9.50 -4.07 -63.11
C SER A 410 9.42 -4.10 -61.58
N VAL A 411 10.58 -4.08 -60.92
CA VAL A 411 10.70 -3.98 -59.46
C VAL A 411 11.47 -2.70 -59.13
N SER A 412 10.84 -1.80 -58.38
CA SER A 412 11.49 -0.62 -57.81
C SER A 412 11.68 -0.83 -56.31
N VAL A 413 12.85 -0.45 -55.78
CA VAL A 413 13.14 -0.48 -54.34
C VAL A 413 13.48 0.92 -53.89
N GLN A 414 12.64 1.48 -53.02
CA GLN A 414 12.87 2.77 -52.38
C GLN A 414 13.23 2.56 -50.91
N GLN A 415 14.35 3.13 -50.47
CA GLN A 415 14.71 3.12 -49.05
C GLN A 415 14.17 4.37 -48.37
N ALA A 416 13.45 4.21 -47.27
CA ALA A 416 12.91 5.30 -46.48
C ALA A 416 13.26 5.12 -45.00
N LEU A 417 13.76 6.19 -44.37
CA LEU A 417 13.92 6.22 -42.92
C LEU A 417 12.55 6.49 -42.29
N GLN A 418 12.04 5.54 -41.51
CA GLN A 418 10.73 5.65 -40.85
C GLN A 418 10.87 5.56 -39.33
N GLU A 419 10.02 6.30 -38.62
CA GLU A 419 9.86 6.18 -37.16
C GLU A 419 8.73 5.21 -36.85
N ARG A 420 9.04 4.12 -36.14
CA ARG A 420 8.07 3.11 -35.70
C ARG A 420 8.11 2.99 -34.20
N ALA A 421 6.96 2.72 -33.57
CA ALA A 421 6.93 2.32 -32.18
C ALA A 421 7.83 1.09 -31.98
N LEU A 422 8.61 1.08 -30.89
CA LEU A 422 9.45 -0.06 -30.57
C LEU A 422 8.58 -1.29 -30.25
N PHE A 423 7.51 -1.07 -29.50
CA PHE A 423 6.44 -2.02 -29.26
C PHE A 423 5.11 -1.36 -29.56
N LEU A 424 4.21 -2.05 -30.26
CA LEU A 424 2.83 -1.61 -30.44
C LEU A 424 2.04 -1.91 -29.15
N GLY A 425 1.00 -1.12 -28.85
CA GLY A 425 0.09 -1.39 -27.74
C GLY A 425 -0.51 -2.80 -27.82
N SER A 426 -0.83 -3.27 -29.02
CA SER A 426 -1.30 -4.65 -29.24
C SER A 426 -0.33 -5.71 -28.73
N PHE A 427 0.98 -5.47 -28.81
CA PHE A 427 1.99 -6.38 -28.27
C PHE A 427 1.78 -6.64 -26.78
N PHE A 428 1.48 -5.61 -25.99
CA PHE A 428 1.23 -5.74 -24.55
C PHE A 428 -0.12 -6.40 -24.23
N LEU A 429 -1.13 -6.21 -25.08
CA LEU A 429 -2.42 -6.88 -24.96
C LEU A 429 -2.32 -8.39 -25.29
N ASP A 430 -1.42 -8.74 -26.21
CA ASP A 430 -1.23 -10.11 -26.72
C ASP A 430 -0.21 -10.93 -25.92
N LEU A 431 0.49 -10.33 -24.94
CA LEU A 431 1.39 -11.08 -24.07
C LEU A 431 0.65 -12.27 -23.42
N PRO A 432 1.27 -13.46 -23.40
CA PRO A 432 0.62 -14.66 -22.89
C PRO A 432 0.41 -14.58 -21.38
N LEU A 433 -0.68 -15.19 -20.90
CA LEU A 433 -0.85 -15.45 -19.47
C LEU A 433 -0.11 -16.75 -19.12
N PRO A 434 0.85 -16.73 -18.18
CA PRO A 434 1.57 -17.94 -17.81
C PRO A 434 0.64 -18.99 -17.18
N ARG A 435 0.77 -20.24 -17.64
CA ARG A 435 0.13 -21.45 -17.08
C ARG A 435 1.16 -22.57 -17.02
N PRO A 436 0.99 -23.60 -16.19
CA PRO A 436 1.86 -24.77 -16.22
C PRO A 436 2.01 -25.32 -17.66
N GLY A 437 3.22 -25.63 -18.08
CA GLY A 437 3.56 -26.01 -19.45
C GLY A 437 3.63 -24.87 -20.48
N GLN A 438 3.39 -23.61 -20.09
CA GLN A 438 3.50 -22.44 -20.98
C GLN A 438 4.74 -21.58 -20.66
N THR A 439 4.97 -20.53 -21.44
CA THR A 439 6.09 -19.60 -21.27
C THR A 439 5.63 -18.34 -20.53
N TYR A 440 6.38 -17.96 -19.50
CA TYR A 440 6.31 -16.62 -18.92
C TYR A 440 7.02 -15.63 -19.83
N VAL A 441 6.32 -14.54 -20.20
CA VAL A 441 6.89 -13.49 -21.04
C VAL A 441 6.69 -12.14 -20.36
N ALA A 442 7.77 -11.37 -20.27
CA ALA A 442 7.77 -10.02 -19.72
C ALA A 442 8.59 -9.07 -20.59
N VAL A 443 8.17 -7.81 -20.66
CA VAL A 443 8.98 -6.73 -21.23
C VAL A 443 9.55 -5.93 -20.07
N CYS A 444 10.86 -5.89 -19.97
CA CYS A 444 11.56 -5.31 -18.85
C CYS A 444 12.36 -4.09 -19.28
N ASP A 445 12.30 -3.04 -18.49
CA ASP A 445 13.23 -1.92 -18.54
C ASP A 445 14.14 -2.00 -17.31
N VAL A 446 15.44 -2.17 -17.54
CA VAL A 446 16.44 -2.26 -16.48
C VAL A 446 17.56 -1.28 -16.80
N PRO A 447 17.41 0.01 -16.42
CA PRO A 447 18.32 1.08 -16.83
C PRO A 447 19.78 0.83 -16.46
N SER A 448 20.05 0.15 -15.34
CA SER A 448 21.41 -0.18 -14.89
C SER A 448 22.16 -1.14 -15.81
N ARG A 449 21.42 -1.94 -16.59
CA ARG A 449 21.98 -2.79 -17.65
C ARG A 449 21.95 -2.12 -19.02
N GLN A 450 21.43 -0.87 -19.10
CA GLN A 450 21.23 -0.12 -20.33
C GLN A 450 20.46 -0.91 -21.39
N CYS A 451 19.52 -1.76 -20.96
CA CYS A 451 18.80 -2.65 -21.85
C CYS A 451 17.29 -2.65 -21.57
N ILE A 452 16.54 -2.70 -22.67
CA ILE A 452 15.14 -3.13 -22.70
C ILE A 452 15.15 -4.56 -23.19
N ALA A 453 14.58 -5.48 -22.42
CA ALA A 453 14.63 -6.91 -22.70
C ALA A 453 13.23 -7.52 -22.77
N ILE A 454 13.00 -8.38 -23.76
CA ILE A 454 11.84 -9.27 -23.78
C ILE A 454 12.30 -10.60 -23.21
N LEU A 455 11.92 -10.86 -21.97
CA LEU A 455 12.34 -12.05 -21.26
C LEU A 455 11.33 -13.16 -21.48
N ARG A 456 11.83 -14.37 -21.76
CA ARG A 456 11.04 -15.57 -21.99
C ARG A 456 11.61 -16.71 -21.19
N ARG A 457 10.78 -17.39 -20.40
CA ARG A 457 11.19 -18.58 -19.67
C ARG A 457 10.04 -19.58 -19.54
N PRO A 458 10.28 -20.89 -19.61
CA PRO A 458 9.28 -21.87 -19.20
C PRO A 458 8.74 -21.53 -17.82
N PHE A 459 7.41 -21.49 -17.67
CA PHE A 459 6.80 -21.09 -16.42
C PHE A 459 7.06 -22.10 -15.31
N ASP A 460 7.14 -23.38 -15.65
CA ASP A 460 7.46 -24.46 -14.71
C ASP A 460 8.85 -24.29 -14.08
N ASP A 461 9.83 -23.74 -14.81
CA ASP A 461 11.15 -23.42 -14.25
C ASP A 461 11.05 -22.33 -13.18
N LEU A 462 10.24 -21.29 -13.43
CA LEU A 462 10.02 -20.23 -12.45
C LEU A 462 9.28 -20.75 -11.22
N LEU A 463 8.28 -21.62 -11.43
CA LEU A 463 7.57 -22.28 -10.33
C LEU A 463 8.49 -23.21 -9.53
N ALA A 464 9.46 -23.85 -10.18
CA ALA A 464 10.47 -24.66 -9.51
C ALA A 464 11.44 -23.82 -8.65
N TRP A 465 11.65 -22.55 -9.02
CA TRP A 465 12.42 -21.61 -8.23
C TRP A 465 11.66 -21.01 -7.07
N CYS A 466 10.33 -20.92 -7.19
CA CYS A 466 9.47 -20.45 -6.12
C CYS A 466 9.48 -21.42 -4.92
N ARG A 467 9.84 -20.91 -3.76
CA ARG A 467 9.67 -21.59 -2.46
C ARG A 467 8.18 -21.79 -2.22
N ARG A 468 7.75 -23.03 -2.03
CA ARG A 468 6.34 -23.31 -1.75
C ARG A 468 5.93 -22.66 -0.42
N PRO A 469 4.78 -21.96 -0.36
CA PRO A 469 4.25 -21.47 0.91
C PRO A 469 4.17 -22.60 1.92
N SER A 470 4.46 -22.28 3.19
CA SER A 470 4.40 -23.28 4.24
C SER A 470 2.95 -23.64 4.59
N GLY A 471 2.78 -24.68 5.41
CA GLY A 471 1.46 -25.08 5.92
C GLY A 471 0.92 -24.17 7.02
N VAL A 472 1.62 -23.10 7.40
CA VAL A 472 1.17 -22.17 8.44
C VAL A 472 -0.05 -21.40 7.93
N PRO A 473 -1.15 -21.34 8.70
CA PRO A 473 -2.32 -20.56 8.31
C PRO A 473 -1.96 -19.10 8.08
N ASN A 474 -2.44 -18.53 6.97
CA ASN A 474 -2.25 -17.12 6.67
C ASN A 474 -2.97 -16.22 7.68
N VAL A 475 -4.15 -16.65 8.15
CA VAL A 475 -4.92 -15.96 9.19
C VAL A 475 -5.29 -16.96 10.27
N VAL A 476 -5.09 -16.59 11.54
CA VAL A 476 -5.64 -17.29 12.71
C VAL A 476 -6.76 -16.44 13.29
N PRO A 477 -8.03 -16.73 12.97
CA PRO A 477 -9.14 -15.86 13.32
C PRO A 477 -9.35 -15.77 14.84
N ARG A 478 -9.89 -14.64 15.28
CA ARG A 478 -10.33 -14.40 16.66
C ARG A 478 -11.82 -14.64 16.84
N SER A 479 -12.27 -14.77 18.08
CA SER A 479 -13.69 -14.96 18.38
C SER A 479 -14.51 -13.71 18.06
N ASP A 480 -15.80 -13.89 17.77
CA ASP A 480 -16.70 -12.76 17.55
C ASP A 480 -16.94 -11.94 18.83
N GLU A 481 -16.81 -12.57 20.00
CA GLU A 481 -16.90 -11.89 21.31
C GLU A 481 -15.81 -10.82 21.48
N ASP A 482 -14.62 -11.03 20.91
CA ASP A 482 -13.50 -10.09 20.97
C ASP A 482 -13.74 -8.81 20.14
N GLN A 483 -14.78 -8.79 19.29
CA GLN A 483 -15.10 -7.68 18.39
C GLN A 483 -16.03 -6.63 19.03
N VAL A 484 -16.48 -6.86 20.26
CA VAL A 484 -17.37 -5.95 20.99
C VAL A 484 -16.55 -4.92 21.77
N LEU A 485 -16.77 -3.63 21.49
CA LEU A 485 -16.05 -2.55 22.16
C LEU A 485 -16.43 -2.47 23.65
N LEU A 486 -15.43 -2.55 24.52
CA LEU A 486 -15.62 -2.37 25.96
C LEU A 486 -15.60 -0.88 26.32
N SER A 487 -16.63 -0.40 27.01
CA SER A 487 -16.64 0.94 27.61
C SER A 487 -15.53 1.09 28.67
N TRP A 488 -15.18 2.33 29.01
CA TRP A 488 -14.26 2.59 30.13
C TRP A 488 -14.78 2.05 31.46
N THR A 489 -13.86 1.50 32.24
CA THR A 489 -14.10 1.22 33.67
C THR A 489 -14.29 2.53 34.44
N LEU A 490 -14.85 2.47 35.65
CA LEU A 490 -15.02 3.66 36.49
C LEU A 490 -13.68 4.34 36.84
N GLU A 491 -12.59 3.57 36.92
CA GLU A 491 -11.25 4.10 37.17
C GLU A 491 -10.69 4.81 35.95
N GLU A 492 -10.79 4.18 34.76
CA GLU A 492 -10.40 4.81 33.49
C GLU A 492 -11.21 6.08 33.23
N GLN A 493 -12.52 6.04 33.46
CA GLN A 493 -13.38 7.21 33.30
C GLN A 493 -12.97 8.34 34.24
N LYS A 494 -12.68 8.06 35.51
CA LYS A 494 -12.15 9.08 36.43
C LYS A 494 -10.80 9.61 35.99
N PHE A 495 -9.93 8.75 35.48
CA PHE A 495 -8.60 9.11 35.01
C PHE A 495 -8.65 10.03 33.79
N PHE A 496 -9.46 9.70 32.77
CA PHE A 496 -9.58 10.49 31.55
C PHE A 496 -10.47 11.72 31.69
N CYS A 497 -11.56 11.64 32.47
CA CYS A 497 -12.55 12.71 32.62
C CYS A 497 -12.37 13.58 33.88
N GLY A 498 -11.41 13.27 34.77
CA GLY A 498 -11.08 14.12 35.92
C GLY A 498 -12.11 14.14 37.06
N GLY A 499 -12.89 13.07 37.25
CA GLY A 499 -13.83 12.94 38.38
C GLY A 499 -15.25 13.50 38.15
N LEU A 500 -15.57 13.93 36.93
CA LEU A 500 -16.96 14.25 36.52
C LEU A 500 -17.83 12.96 36.51
N PRO A 501 -19.10 13.01 36.97
CA PRO A 501 -19.91 11.82 37.21
C PRO A 501 -20.30 11.07 35.92
N PRO A 502 -20.55 9.75 36.00
CA PRO A 502 -20.87 8.92 34.84
C PRO A 502 -22.29 9.17 34.30
N VAL A 503 -22.47 9.13 32.99
CA VAL A 503 -23.77 8.83 32.37
C VAL A 503 -23.74 7.36 31.95
N ARG A 504 -24.60 6.53 32.55
CA ARG A 504 -24.87 5.18 32.05
C ARG A 504 -25.80 5.30 30.84
N PRO A 505 -25.57 4.59 29.72
CA PRO A 505 -26.68 4.27 28.83
C PRO A 505 -27.64 3.36 29.61
N GLN A 506 -28.91 3.77 29.74
CA GLN A 506 -29.93 2.87 30.26
C GLN A 506 -30.07 1.70 29.27
N PRO A 507 -29.99 0.43 29.71
CA PRO A 507 -30.49 -0.65 28.89
C PRO A 507 -31.98 -0.39 28.69
N ALA A 508 -32.43 -0.40 27.43
CA ALA A 508 -33.86 -0.40 27.13
C ALA A 508 -34.46 -1.66 27.75
N THR A 509 -35.01 -1.52 28.96
CA THR A 509 -35.83 -2.54 29.58
C THR A 509 -37.10 -2.63 28.74
N THR A 510 -37.11 -3.50 27.74
CA THR A 510 -38.34 -3.93 27.09
C THR A 510 -39.14 -4.71 28.13
N GLN A 511 -39.86 -4.01 28.99
CA GLN A 511 -40.97 -4.60 29.71
C GLN A 511 -42.02 -4.96 28.66
N LEU A 512 -42.06 -6.25 28.31
CA LEU A 512 -43.22 -6.90 27.72
C LEU A 512 -44.38 -6.75 28.70
N VAL A 513 -45.11 -5.64 28.58
CA VAL A 513 -46.44 -5.48 29.18
C VAL A 513 -47.37 -6.36 28.35
N LEU A 514 -47.64 -7.56 28.86
CA LEU A 514 -48.77 -8.36 28.40
C LEU A 514 -50.06 -7.62 28.82
N PRO A 515 -50.96 -7.25 27.88
CA PRO A 515 -52.23 -6.69 28.27
C PRO A 515 -53.10 -7.78 28.89
N GLY A 516 -53.35 -7.65 30.19
CA GLY A 516 -54.41 -8.40 30.86
C GLY A 516 -55.76 -7.97 30.31
N THR A 517 -56.57 -8.94 29.90
CA THR A 517 -58.01 -8.77 29.72
C THR A 517 -58.69 -9.57 30.81
N ASP A 518 -59.09 -8.86 31.87
CA ASP A 518 -60.11 -9.30 32.79
C ASP A 518 -61.43 -9.51 32.04
N GLY A 519 -62.08 -10.63 32.32
CA GLY A 519 -63.37 -10.99 31.77
C GLY A 519 -64.49 -10.10 32.34
N THR A 520 -65.51 -9.86 31.52
CA THR A 520 -66.90 -10.06 31.92
C THR A 520 -67.84 -9.99 30.70
N ASN A 521 -68.54 -11.11 30.52
CA ASN A 521 -69.96 -11.22 30.20
C ASN A 521 -70.53 -10.74 28.83
N VAL A 522 -70.97 -11.76 28.09
CA VAL A 522 -72.38 -12.04 27.71
C VAL A 522 -72.70 -12.05 26.21
N SER A 523 -73.31 -13.17 25.83
CA SER A 523 -74.25 -13.41 24.71
C SER A 523 -73.71 -13.49 23.28
N LEU A 524 -73.55 -14.72 22.79
CA LEU A 524 -74.03 -15.11 21.46
C LEU A 524 -75.45 -15.70 21.63
N PRO A 525 -76.40 -15.48 20.70
CA PRO A 525 -76.49 -16.50 19.66
C PRO A 525 -76.96 -16.00 18.26
N SER A 526 -76.54 -16.81 17.28
CA SER A 526 -77.34 -17.31 16.16
C SER A 526 -77.19 -16.66 14.76
N ARG A 527 -77.00 -17.60 13.82
CA ARG A 527 -77.51 -17.67 12.44
C ARG A 527 -76.69 -17.03 11.28
N ARG A 528 -76.17 -17.99 10.49
CA ARG A 528 -76.46 -18.26 9.07
C ARG A 528 -75.69 -17.50 7.98
N ARG A 529 -75.09 -18.37 7.15
CA ARG A 529 -75.07 -18.44 5.67
C ARG A 529 -74.02 -17.64 4.90
N GLU A 530 -73.20 -18.43 4.19
CA GLU A 530 -72.94 -18.36 2.74
C GLU A 530 -72.66 -16.98 2.15
N HIS A 531 -71.39 -16.70 1.81
CA HIS A 531 -70.84 -16.92 0.47
C HIS A 531 -69.32 -16.81 0.47
#